data_AF-A0A4S4BN43-F1
#
_entry.id   AF-A0A4S4BN43-F1
#
_cell.length_a   1.000
_cell.length_b   1.000
_cell.length_c   1.000
_cell.angle_alpha   90.00
_cell.angle_beta   90.00
_cell.angle_gamma   90.00
#
_symmetry.space_group_name_H-M   'P 1'
#
loop_
_entity.id
_entity.type
_entity.pdbx_description
1 polymer ?
#
loop_
_entity_poly.entity_id
_entity_poly.type
_entity_poly.pdbx_seq_one_letter_code
_entity_poly.pdbx_strand_id
1 'polypeptide(L)'
;MAMAEQQSSLNNPDAAAHLIPSDSETEPALSHSSNLGNLADEIDDLRRRMTEAFLKEESFLSESVIEISRLLDTKIIEYMKLASIPR
;
A
#
# COMPACT_ATOMS: atom_id res chain seq x y z
N MET A 1 49.23 5.55 38.88
CA MET A 1 50.39 5.60 37.98
C MET A 1 49.92 5.11 36.62
N ALA A 2 50.12 5.91 35.57
CA ALA A 2 49.84 5.60 34.17
C ALA A 2 50.55 4.30 33.70
N MET A 3 50.14 3.59 32.64
CA MET A 3 50.36 3.89 31.20
C MET A 3 49.61 2.78 30.38
N ALA A 4 48.85 3.06 29.30
CA ALA A 4 49.27 3.11 27.86
C ALA A 4 50.00 1.81 27.41
N GLU A 5 49.78 1.14 26.28
CA GLU A 5 49.29 1.45 24.92
C GLU A 5 49.25 0.13 24.09
N GLN A 6 48.41 0.07 23.02
CA GLN A 6 48.65 -0.57 21.69
C GLN A 6 48.78 -2.13 21.58
N GLN A 7 48.33 -2.86 20.55
CA GLN A 7 47.95 -2.57 19.15
C GLN A 7 47.17 -3.75 18.50
N SER A 8 46.37 -3.39 17.49
CA SER A 8 45.65 -4.12 16.43
C SER A 8 46.09 -5.53 15.99
N SER A 9 45.11 -6.36 15.59
CA SER A 9 45.25 -7.24 14.43
C SER A 9 43.91 -7.57 13.75
N LEU A 10 43.73 -6.91 12.59
CA LEU A 10 43.08 -7.40 11.37
C LEU A 10 41.63 -7.90 11.44
N ASN A 11 40.68 -6.96 11.31
CA ASN A 11 39.44 -7.23 10.59
C ASN A 11 39.77 -7.35 9.10
N ASN A 12 39.75 -8.56 8.54
CA ASN A 12 39.69 -8.75 7.09
C ASN A 12 38.22 -8.89 6.67
N PRO A 13 37.73 -8.05 5.73
CA PRO A 13 36.40 -8.14 5.15
C PRO A 13 36.50 -8.74 3.76
N ASP A 14 36.44 -10.06 3.60
CA ASP A 14 36.11 -10.61 2.28
C ASP A 14 35.79 -12.11 2.35
N ALA A 15 35.06 -12.57 1.33
CA ALA A 15 34.74 -13.96 1.02
C ALA A 15 33.55 -14.56 1.77
N ALA A 16 32.37 -14.27 1.22
CA ALA A 16 31.32 -15.24 0.86
C ALA A 16 29.91 -14.65 0.99
N ALA A 17 29.68 -13.45 0.42
CA ALA A 17 28.33 -13.10 -0.01
C ALA A 17 28.02 -13.94 -1.25
N HIS A 18 27.45 -15.10 -0.98
CA HIS A 18 26.98 -16.06 -1.95
C HIS A 18 25.89 -15.41 -2.83
N LEU A 19 26.23 -15.29 -4.11
CA LEU A 19 25.37 -15.17 -5.28
C LEU A 19 23.90 -15.53 -5.00
N ILE A 20 23.04 -14.51 -4.91
CA ILE A 20 21.64 -14.68 -5.27
C ILE A 20 21.53 -14.29 -6.76
N PRO A 21 21.13 -15.21 -7.65
CA PRO A 21 20.98 -14.92 -9.07
C PRO A 21 20.00 -13.77 -9.28
N SER A 22 20.47 -12.75 -9.98
CA SER A 22 19.63 -11.78 -10.68
C SER A 22 19.02 -12.43 -11.91
N ASP A 23 17.88 -13.10 -11.74
CA ASP A 23 16.89 -13.27 -12.80
C ASP A 23 15.86 -12.15 -12.60
N SER A 24 15.99 -11.01 -13.26
CA SER A 24 15.49 -10.77 -14.62
C SER A 24 14.03 -11.18 -14.82
N GLU A 25 13.09 -10.55 -14.09
CA GLU A 25 11.81 -10.14 -14.69
C GLU A 25 11.44 -8.72 -14.22
N THR A 26 11.60 -7.81 -15.17
CA THR A 26 11.25 -6.40 -15.15
C THR A 26 9.74 -6.19 -14.95
N GLU A 27 9.39 -5.44 -13.90
CA GLU A 27 8.16 -4.64 -13.66
C GLU A 27 6.77 -5.32 -13.64
N PRO A 28 6.14 -5.34 -12.43
CA PRO A 28 4.83 -4.71 -12.26
C PRO A 28 4.73 -3.85 -10.97
N ALA A 29 5.83 -3.29 -10.46
CA ALA A 29 5.82 -2.56 -9.19
C ALA A 29 5.07 -1.22 -9.28
N LEU A 30 5.20 -0.51 -10.41
CA LEU A 30 4.48 0.75 -10.65
C LEU A 30 2.96 0.54 -10.72
N SER A 31 2.50 -0.52 -11.39
CA SER A 31 1.07 -0.77 -11.64
C SER A 31 0.28 -1.05 -10.37
N HIS A 32 0.86 -1.74 -9.39
CA HIS A 32 0.18 -1.98 -8.11
C HIS A 32 -0.04 -0.70 -7.31
N SER A 33 0.95 0.20 -7.29
CA SER A 33 0.84 1.49 -6.60
C SER A 33 -0.15 2.44 -7.29
N SER A 34 -0.19 2.45 -8.64
CA SER A 34 -1.15 3.24 -9.39
C SER A 34 -2.58 2.71 -9.26
N ASN A 35 -2.75 1.38 -9.24
CA ASN A 35 -4.07 0.78 -9.01
C ASN A 35 -4.59 1.08 -7.60
N LEU A 36 -3.71 1.07 -6.59
CA LEU A 36 -4.08 1.42 -5.22
C LEU A 36 -4.47 2.92 -5.11
N GLY A 37 -3.74 3.80 -5.79
CA GLY A 37 -4.07 5.23 -5.89
C GLY A 37 -5.43 5.46 -6.55
N ASN A 38 -5.67 4.83 -7.71
CA ASN A 38 -6.95 4.94 -8.42
C ASN A 38 -8.12 4.42 -7.56
N LEU A 39 -7.94 3.30 -6.86
CA LEU A 39 -8.94 2.77 -5.93
C LEU A 39 -9.22 3.73 -4.78
N ALA A 40 -8.19 4.40 -4.24
CA ALA A 40 -8.38 5.39 -3.19
C ALA A 40 -9.20 6.60 -3.69
N ASP A 41 -8.89 7.10 -4.89
CA ASP A 41 -9.63 8.20 -5.52
C ASP A 41 -11.10 7.82 -5.79
N GLU A 42 -11.35 6.59 -6.28
CA GLU A 42 -12.71 6.06 -6.48
C GLU A 42 -13.48 5.96 -5.15
N ILE A 43 -12.84 5.49 -4.08
CA ILE A 43 -13.45 5.41 -2.73
C ILE A 43 -13.84 6.81 -2.24
N ASP A 44 -12.97 7.80 -2.42
CA ASP A 44 -13.25 9.17 -1.97
C ASP A 44 -14.33 9.86 -2.82
N ASP A 45 -14.40 9.59 -4.13
CA ASP A 45 -15.51 10.04 -4.97
C ASP A 45 -16.85 9.41 -4.52
N LEU A 46 -16.87 8.11 -4.26
CA LEU A 46 -18.08 7.42 -3.81
C LEU A 46 -18.55 7.91 -2.43
N ARG A 47 -17.63 8.21 -1.50
CA ARG A 47 -17.97 8.84 -0.21
C ARG A 47 -18.62 10.21 -0.37
N ARG A 48 -18.08 11.04 -1.25
CA ARG A 48 -18.66 12.35 -1.57
C ARG A 48 -20.05 12.18 -2.17
N ARG A 49 -20.20 11.33 -3.19
CA ARG A 49 -21.49 11.07 -3.84
C ARG A 49 -22.53 10.50 -2.89
N MET A 50 -22.14 9.60 -1.97
CA MET A 50 -23.03 9.06 -0.94
C MET A 50 -23.54 10.16 -0.02
N THR A 51 -22.64 11.08 0.36
CA THR A 51 -22.97 12.24 1.19
C THR A 51 -23.92 13.19 0.48
N GLU A 52 -23.66 13.51 -0.79
CA GLU A 52 -24.54 14.34 -1.62
C GLU A 52 -25.92 13.70 -1.81
N ALA A 53 -25.97 12.40 -2.08
CA ALA A 53 -27.23 11.65 -2.19
C ALA A 53 -28.00 11.68 -0.87
N PHE A 54 -27.32 11.48 0.27
CA PHE A 54 -27.96 11.58 1.58
C PHE A 54 -28.50 12.98 1.86
N LEU A 55 -27.74 14.04 1.55
CA LEU A 55 -28.19 15.42 1.73
C LEU A 55 -29.40 15.77 0.86
N LYS A 56 -29.51 15.15 -0.32
CA LYS A 56 -30.63 15.37 -1.23
C LYS A 56 -31.89 14.59 -0.82
N GLU A 57 -31.72 13.32 -0.46
CA GLU A 57 -32.84 12.42 -0.14
C GLU A 57 -33.25 12.47 1.34
N GLU A 58 -32.43 13.10 2.19
CA GLU A 58 -32.56 13.16 3.66
C GLU A 58 -32.74 11.77 4.33
N SER A 59 -32.28 10.71 3.66
CA SER A 59 -32.53 9.33 4.09
C SER A 59 -31.38 8.40 3.70
N PHE A 60 -30.86 7.70 4.72
CA PHE A 60 -29.89 6.62 4.54
C PHE A 60 -30.49 5.35 3.94
N LEU A 61 -31.83 5.24 3.94
CA LEU A 61 -32.55 4.10 3.38
C LEU A 61 -33.09 4.39 1.97
N SER A 62 -32.77 5.55 1.41
CA SER A 62 -33.07 5.83 0.01
C SER A 62 -32.28 4.87 -0.89
N GLU A 63 -32.92 4.44 -1.98
CA GLU A 63 -32.31 3.49 -2.92
C GLU A 63 -30.98 4.02 -3.46
N SER A 64 -30.89 5.32 -3.76
CA SER A 64 -29.66 5.96 -4.22
C SER A 64 -28.51 5.90 -3.20
N VAL A 65 -28.77 6.15 -1.91
CA VAL A 65 -27.73 6.05 -0.88
C VAL A 65 -27.30 4.60 -0.66
N ILE A 66 -28.25 3.65 -0.70
CA ILE A 66 -27.96 2.22 -0.57
C ILE A 66 -27.11 1.72 -1.74
N GLU A 67 -27.42 2.10 -2.99
CA GLU A 67 -26.65 1.70 -4.17
C GLU A 67 -25.22 2.22 -4.10
N ILE A 68 -25.04 3.51 -3.76
CA ILE A 68 -23.71 4.10 -3.63
C ILE A 68 -22.93 3.42 -2.49
N SER A 69 -23.58 3.12 -1.37
CA SER A 69 -22.96 2.41 -0.24
C SER A 69 -22.47 1.01 -0.64
N ARG A 70 -23.28 0.23 -1.38
CA ARG A 70 -22.86 -1.09 -1.88
C ARG A 70 -21.65 -1.00 -2.83
N LEU A 71 -21.64 0.02 -3.69
CA LEU A 71 -20.52 0.25 -4.60
C LEU A 71 -19.26 0.66 -3.84
N LEU A 72 -19.39 1.53 -2.83
CA LEU A 72 -18.32 1.95 -1.96
C LEU A 72 -17.70 0.76 -1.21
N ASP A 73 -18.52 -0.12 -0.63
CA ASP A 73 -18.06 -1.33 0.04
C ASP A 73 -17.25 -2.23 -0.90
N THR A 74 -17.71 -2.38 -2.15
CA THR A 74 -17.00 -3.17 -3.16
C THR A 74 -15.59 -2.62 -3.39
N LYS A 75 -15.47 -1.29 -3.51
CA LYS A 75 -14.18 -0.62 -3.72
C LYS A 75 -13.26 -0.69 -2.51
N ILE A 76 -13.81 -0.59 -1.31
CA ILE A 76 -13.04 -0.80 -0.07
C ILE A 76 -12.49 -2.21 -0.02
N ILE A 77 -13.31 -3.23 -0.34
CA ILE A 77 -12.86 -4.63 -0.37
C ILE A 77 -11.74 -4.83 -1.40
N GLU A 78 -11.87 -4.26 -2.61
CA GLU A 78 -10.83 -4.29 -3.64
C GLU A 78 -9.53 -3.64 -3.17
N TYR A 79 -9.62 -2.43 -2.62
CA TYR A 79 -8.48 -1.71 -2.05
C TYR A 79 -7.79 -2.50 -0.96
N MET A 80 -8.55 -3.06 -0.01
CA MET A 80 -8.01 -3.85 1.10
C MET A 80 -7.29 -5.10 0.60
N LYS A 81 -7.84 -5.79 -0.40
CA LYS A 81 -7.19 -6.94 -1.03
C LYS A 81 -5.86 -6.54 -1.64
N LEU A 82 -5.82 -5.46 -2.43
CA LEU A 82 -4.59 -4.97 -3.06
C LEU A 82 -3.54 -4.50 -2.04
N ALA A 83 -3.97 -3.82 -0.98
CA ALA A 83 -3.08 -3.34 0.09
C ALA A 83 -2.51 -4.47 0.95
N SER A 84 -3.21 -5.60 1.05
CA SER A 84 -2.79 -6.77 1.84
C SER A 84 -1.79 -7.69 1.14
N ILE A 85 -1.53 -7.48 -0.17
CA ILE A 85 -0.54 -8.27 -0.91
C ILE A 85 0.86 -7.87 -0.39
N PRO A 86 1.61 -8.78 0.25
CA PRO A 86 2.96 -8.47 0.74
C PRO A 86 3.88 -8.09 -0.41
N ARG A 87 4.59 -6.97 -0.25
CA ARG A 87 5.58 -6.44 -1.18
C ARG A 87 6.91 -7.17 -1.10
#